data_AF-A0A379WSQ4-F1
#
_entry.id   AF-A0A379WSQ4-F1
#
_cell.length_a   1.000
_cell.length_b   1.000
_cell.length_c   1.000
_cell.angle_alpha   90.00
_cell.angle_beta   90.00
_cell.angle_gamma   90.00
#
_symmetry.space_group_name_H-M   'P 1'
#
loop_
_entity.id
_entity.type
_entity.pdbx_description
1 polymer ?
#
loop_
_entity_poly.entity_id
_entity_poly.type
_entity_poly.pdbx_seq_one_letter_code
_entity_poly.pdbx_strand_id
1 'polypeptide(L)'
;MDLLRKLNYTKADGPAKGQPMLNTAIDAAEMILTLAPETNGQVAVKAWAALSEFTGRDHTHLATNKEEEKIRFRDIQAQPRKIISSPTWSGLEDEHVSYNAGYTNVHELIPWRTLSGRQQLYQDHQWMRDFGESCWCIAHRSTPAR
;
A
#
# COMPACT_ATOMS: atom_id res chain seq x y z
N MET A 1 -3.35 16.82 -7.01
CA MET A 1 -4.73 17.32 -7.26
C MET A 1 -4.87 18.02 -8.59
N ASP A 2 -3.91 18.86 -9.01
CA ASP A 2 -4.04 19.61 -10.27
C ASP A 2 -4.14 18.73 -11.52
N LEU A 3 -3.50 17.56 -11.51
CA LEU A 3 -3.63 16.59 -12.59
C LEU A 3 -5.07 16.09 -12.76
N LEU A 4 -5.75 15.78 -11.65
CA LEU A 4 -7.15 15.32 -11.69
C LEU A 4 -8.11 16.41 -12.15
N ARG A 5 -7.84 17.67 -11.83
CA ARG A 5 -8.62 18.81 -12.35
C ARG A 5 -8.50 18.93 -13.88
N LYS A 6 -7.35 18.55 -14.44
CA LYS A 6 -7.13 18.54 -15.91
C LYS A 6 -7.74 17.31 -16.58
N LEU A 7 -7.68 16.15 -15.93
CA LEU A 7 -8.20 14.88 -16.49
C LEU A 7 -9.74 14.81 -16.44
N ASN A 8 -10.33 15.12 -15.29
CA ASN A 8 -11.75 14.93 -15.03
C ASN A 8 -12.54 16.23 -15.17
N TYR A 9 -11.90 17.32 -15.60
CA TYR A 9 -12.44 18.69 -15.51
C TYR A 9 -12.81 19.08 -14.07
N THR A 10 -13.42 20.26 -13.90
CA THR A 10 -13.81 20.75 -12.58
C THR A 10 -15.27 21.19 -12.53
N LYS A 11 -15.91 21.02 -11.38
CA LYS A 11 -17.27 21.54 -11.14
C LYS A 11 -17.29 23.06 -11.32
N ALA A 12 -18.18 23.56 -12.18
CA ALA A 12 -18.29 24.98 -12.52
C ALA A 12 -18.93 25.82 -11.40
N ASP A 13 -19.84 25.23 -10.64
CA ASP A 13 -20.66 25.89 -9.63
C ASP A 13 -21.05 24.94 -8.47
N GLY A 14 -21.81 25.47 -7.51
CA GLY A 14 -22.28 24.74 -6.33
C GLY A 14 -21.23 24.54 -5.23
N PRO A 15 -21.54 23.71 -4.22
CA PRO A 15 -20.69 23.53 -3.02
C PRO A 15 -19.28 23.01 -3.31
N ALA A 16 -19.12 22.23 -4.39
CA ALA A 16 -17.85 21.63 -4.79
C ALA A 16 -17.15 22.39 -5.95
N LYS A 17 -17.49 23.67 -6.17
CA LYS A 17 -16.90 24.50 -7.23
C LYS A 17 -15.37 24.43 -7.23
N GLY A 18 -14.78 24.13 -8.39
CA GLY A 18 -13.33 24.01 -8.58
C GLY A 18 -12.71 22.65 -8.17
N GLN A 19 -13.51 21.71 -7.66
CA GLN A 19 -13.06 20.34 -7.39
C GLN A 19 -13.09 19.48 -8.66
N PRO A 20 -12.19 18.48 -8.79
CA PRO A 20 -12.26 17.49 -9.87
C PRO A 20 -13.63 16.82 -9.95
N MET A 21 -14.12 16.55 -11.16
CA MET A 21 -15.39 15.81 -11.30
C MET A 21 -15.21 14.31 -11.03
N LEU A 22 -16.29 13.68 -10.58
CA LEU A 22 -16.44 12.23 -10.40
C LEU A 22 -17.82 11.81 -10.95
N ASN A 23 -18.05 12.02 -12.24
CA ASN A 23 -19.35 11.74 -12.85
C ASN A 23 -19.41 10.33 -13.44
N THR A 24 -18.28 9.84 -13.95
CA THR A 24 -18.17 8.53 -14.62
C THR A 24 -17.31 7.57 -13.82
N ALA A 25 -17.45 6.27 -14.10
CA ALA A 25 -16.55 5.26 -13.54
C ALA A 25 -15.09 5.47 -13.96
N ILE A 26 -14.85 6.06 -15.14
CA ILE A 26 -13.50 6.40 -15.62
C ILE A 26 -12.91 7.52 -14.76
N ASP A 27 -13.68 8.54 -14.40
CA ASP A 27 -13.24 9.63 -13.52
C ASP A 27 -12.79 9.08 -12.15
N ALA A 28 -13.57 8.13 -11.60
CA ALA A 28 -13.24 7.46 -10.35
C ALA A 28 -11.99 6.57 -10.48
N ALA A 29 -11.83 5.85 -11.59
CA ALA A 29 -10.64 5.05 -11.85
C ALA A 29 -9.37 5.94 -11.97
N GLU A 30 -9.44 7.05 -12.70
CA GLU A 30 -8.32 7.99 -12.83
C GLU A 30 -7.98 8.66 -11.50
N MET A 31 -8.96 8.90 -10.62
CA MET A 31 -8.71 9.32 -9.24
C MET A 31 -7.86 8.31 -8.47
N ILE A 32 -8.23 7.02 -8.52
CA ILE A 32 -7.47 5.95 -7.86
C ILE A 32 -6.05 5.89 -8.42
N LEU A 33 -5.91 5.81 -9.75
CA LEU A 33 -4.62 5.67 -10.44
C LEU A 33 -3.70 6.89 -10.26
N THR A 34 -4.27 8.08 -10.05
CA THR A 34 -3.46 9.29 -9.86
C THR A 34 -3.00 9.47 -8.42
N LEU A 35 -3.80 9.02 -7.45
CA LEU A 35 -3.53 9.24 -6.02
C LEU A 35 -2.79 8.09 -5.35
N ALA A 36 -2.85 6.87 -5.90
CA ALA A 36 -2.21 5.71 -5.31
C ALA A 36 -0.70 5.64 -5.64
N PRO A 37 0.19 5.39 -4.67
CA PRO A 37 1.62 5.22 -4.91
C PRO A 37 1.94 4.04 -5.84
N GLU A 38 1.13 2.98 -5.86
CA GLU A 38 1.34 1.79 -6.69
C GLU A 38 1.21 2.09 -8.20
N THR A 39 0.61 3.22 -8.57
CA THR A 39 0.24 3.55 -9.96
C THR A 39 0.76 4.92 -10.42
N ASN A 40 1.35 5.69 -9.51
CA ASN A 40 1.96 6.98 -9.79
C ASN A 40 3.29 7.13 -9.04
N GLY A 41 4.40 7.12 -9.79
CA GLY A 41 5.75 7.13 -9.24
C GLY A 41 6.06 8.35 -8.38
N GLN A 42 5.50 9.52 -8.71
CA GLN A 42 5.66 10.72 -7.88
C GLN A 42 5.03 10.55 -6.49
N VAL A 43 3.93 9.80 -6.41
CA VAL A 43 3.31 9.49 -5.12
C VAL A 43 4.11 8.40 -4.41
N ALA A 44 4.62 7.41 -5.14
CA ALA A 44 5.50 6.37 -4.58
C ALA A 44 6.73 6.97 -3.89
N VAL A 45 7.47 7.84 -4.57
CA VAL A 45 8.67 8.49 -4.01
C VAL A 45 8.32 9.30 -2.76
N LYS A 46 7.24 10.08 -2.80
CA LYS A 46 6.77 10.84 -1.61
C LYS A 46 6.35 9.93 -0.46
N ALA A 47 5.71 8.79 -0.75
CA ALA A 47 5.26 7.86 0.26
C ALA A 47 6.45 7.14 0.92
N TRP A 48 7.45 6.73 0.13
CA TRP A 48 8.69 6.17 0.65
C TRP A 48 9.47 7.19 1.47
N ALA A 49 9.58 8.44 1.01
CA ALA A 49 10.20 9.52 1.77
C ALA A 49 9.50 9.74 3.12
N ALA A 50 8.17 9.70 3.16
CA ALA A 50 7.42 9.81 4.41
C ALA A 50 7.71 8.63 5.35
N LEU A 51 7.88 7.41 4.84
CA LEU A 51 8.26 6.25 5.66
C LEU A 51 9.71 6.37 6.16
N SER A 52 10.62 6.92 5.35
CA SER A 52 12.02 7.15 5.72
C SER A 52 12.18 7.99 6.98
N GLU A 53 11.29 8.96 7.21
CA GLU A 53 11.27 9.78 8.43
C GLU A 53 11.02 8.96 9.70
N PHE A 54 10.22 7.89 9.62
CA PHE A 54 9.93 7.01 10.75
C PHE A 54 11.07 6.01 11.00
N THR A 55 11.68 5.49 9.94
CA THR A 55 12.72 4.45 10.05
C THR A 55 14.11 5.04 10.23
N GLY A 56 14.33 6.30 9.86
CA GLY A 56 15.64 6.94 9.80
C GLY A 56 16.53 6.38 8.68
N ARG A 57 15.95 5.71 7.68
CA ARG A 57 16.65 5.06 6.57
C ARG A 57 16.03 5.53 5.27
N ASP A 58 16.86 5.79 4.26
CA ASP A 58 16.32 6.11 2.94
C ASP A 58 15.70 4.87 2.29
N HIS A 59 14.46 5.00 1.84
CA HIS A 59 13.71 4.01 1.09
C HIS A 59 13.26 4.52 -0.29
N THR A 60 13.62 5.76 -0.66
CA THR A 60 13.16 6.36 -1.92
C THR A 60 13.73 5.65 -3.15
N HIS A 61 14.91 5.04 -3.03
CA HIS A 61 15.55 4.23 -4.08
C HIS A 61 14.66 3.12 -4.63
N LEU A 62 13.68 2.64 -3.85
CA LEU A 62 12.72 1.61 -4.26
C LEU A 62 11.72 2.08 -5.33
N ALA A 63 11.59 3.40 -5.53
CA ALA A 63 10.65 3.98 -6.48
C ALA A 63 11.26 5.06 -7.40
N THR A 64 12.45 5.60 -7.12
CA THR A 64 13.08 6.66 -7.94
C THR A 64 13.23 6.26 -9.41
N ASN A 65 13.57 5.00 -9.69
CA ASN A 65 13.69 4.48 -11.05
C ASN A 65 12.38 4.51 -11.85
N LYS A 66 11.23 4.57 -11.17
CA LYS A 66 9.89 4.60 -11.75
C LYS A 66 9.13 5.88 -11.39
N GLU A 67 9.83 6.96 -10.99
CA GLU A 67 9.17 8.19 -10.53
C GLU A 67 8.28 8.85 -11.59
N GLU A 68 8.67 8.75 -12.86
CA GLU A 68 7.91 9.35 -13.97
C GLU A 68 6.67 8.52 -14.35
N GLU A 69 6.64 7.23 -14.00
CA GLU A 69 5.59 6.27 -14.34
C GLU A 69 4.23 6.73 -13.82
N LYS A 70 3.24 6.78 -14.72
CA LYS A 70 1.85 7.12 -14.38
C LYS A 70 0.91 6.24 -15.19
N ILE A 71 0.31 5.28 -14.52
CA ILE A 71 -0.62 4.34 -15.14
C ILE A 71 -1.96 5.06 -15.39
N ARG A 72 -2.53 4.91 -16.59
CA ARG A 72 -3.84 5.46 -16.97
C ARG A 72 -4.84 4.38 -17.28
N PHE A 73 -6.12 4.70 -17.12
CA PHE A 73 -7.19 3.74 -17.37
C PHE A 73 -7.20 3.26 -18.82
N ARG A 74 -6.97 4.16 -19.78
CA ARG A 74 -6.92 3.80 -21.21
C ARG A 74 -5.69 2.96 -21.56
N ASP A 75 -4.58 3.15 -20.86
CA ASP A 75 -3.34 2.40 -21.13
C ASP A 75 -3.48 0.94 -20.67
N ILE A 76 -4.10 0.70 -19.51
CA ILE A 76 -4.33 -0.66 -19.00
C ILE A 76 -5.37 -1.43 -19.82
N GLN A 77 -6.30 -0.73 -20.49
CA GLN A 77 -7.20 -1.34 -21.47
C GLN A 77 -6.43 -1.82 -22.71
N ALA A 78 -5.40 -1.07 -23.14
CA ALA A 78 -4.58 -1.46 -24.26
C ALA A 78 -3.65 -2.64 -23.92
N GLN A 79 -3.05 -2.62 -22.73
CA GLN A 79 -2.26 -3.73 -22.21
C GLN A 79 -2.10 -3.61 -20.69
N PRO A 80 -2.29 -4.70 -19.92
CA PRO A 80 -2.03 -4.69 -18.48
C PRO A 80 -0.64 -4.16 -18.14
N ARG A 81 -0.55 -3.35 -17.07
CA ARG A 81 0.69 -2.72 -16.61
C ARG A 81 1.10 -3.30 -15.26
N LYS A 82 2.41 -3.50 -15.08
CA LYS A 82 3.00 -3.85 -13.78
C LYS A 82 3.03 -2.60 -12.90
N ILE A 83 2.69 -2.77 -11.63
CA ILE A 83 2.63 -1.69 -10.65
C ILE A 83 4.02 -1.30 -10.11
N ILE A 84 4.05 -0.24 -9.31
CA ILE A 84 5.26 0.33 -8.69
C ILE A 84 5.38 -0.19 -7.26
N SER A 85 6.61 -0.42 -6.79
CA SER A 85 6.91 -0.73 -5.40
C SER A 85 6.42 0.40 -4.47
N SER A 86 5.65 0.03 -3.45
CA SER A 86 4.96 0.99 -2.57
C SER A 86 5.11 0.61 -1.10
N PRO A 87 5.24 1.60 -0.18
CA PRO A 87 5.35 1.34 1.26
C PRO A 87 4.07 0.78 1.89
N THR A 88 2.95 0.78 1.16
CA THR A 88 1.71 0.09 1.56
C THR A 88 1.95 -1.41 1.72
N TRP A 89 2.88 -1.96 0.94
CA TRP A 89 3.17 -3.39 0.85
C TRP A 89 4.55 -3.72 1.40
N SER A 90 4.83 -5.01 1.55
CA SER A 90 6.10 -5.48 2.14
C SER A 90 6.99 -6.25 1.17
N GLY A 91 6.59 -6.38 -0.11
CA GLY A 91 7.41 -6.95 -1.18
C GLY A 91 7.82 -5.90 -2.22
N LEU A 92 8.69 -6.31 -3.15
CA LEU A 92 9.19 -5.44 -4.23
C LEU A 92 8.62 -5.86 -5.58
N GLU A 93 8.35 -4.86 -6.41
CA GLU A 93 7.93 -5.02 -7.81
C GLU A 93 9.10 -4.69 -8.74
N ASP A 94 10.03 -5.64 -8.80
CA ASP A 94 11.31 -5.54 -9.52
C ASP A 94 11.39 -6.55 -10.67
N GLU A 95 12.29 -6.33 -11.63
CA GLU A 95 12.50 -7.25 -12.75
C GLU A 95 13.45 -8.42 -12.41
N HIS A 96 14.24 -8.29 -11.34
CA HIS A 96 15.23 -9.27 -10.91
C HIS A 96 14.76 -10.08 -9.69
N VAL A 97 13.81 -9.56 -8.91
CA VAL A 97 13.22 -10.28 -7.77
C VAL A 97 11.69 -10.28 -7.86
N SER A 98 11.11 -11.47 -7.71
CA SER A 98 9.66 -11.63 -7.63
C SER A 98 9.13 -11.09 -6.31
N TYR A 99 7.88 -10.62 -6.32
CA TYR A 99 7.21 -10.14 -5.10
C TYR A 99 7.20 -11.22 -4.01
N ASN A 100 7.75 -10.86 -2.84
CA ASN A 100 7.76 -11.70 -1.65
C ASN A 100 7.37 -10.88 -0.41
N ALA A 101 6.35 -11.32 0.32
CA ALA A 101 5.87 -10.59 1.50
C ALA A 101 6.91 -10.62 2.63
N GLY A 102 7.12 -9.49 3.29
CA GLY A 102 8.14 -9.33 4.33
C GLY A 102 9.56 -9.08 3.80
N TYR A 103 9.76 -9.03 2.47
CA TYR A 103 11.07 -8.76 1.87
C TYR A 103 11.65 -7.44 2.36
N THR A 104 10.86 -6.38 2.34
CA THR A 104 11.27 -5.05 2.82
C THR A 104 11.55 -5.04 4.33
N ASN A 105 10.80 -5.80 5.13
CA ASN A 105 11.09 -5.90 6.56
C ASN A 105 12.47 -6.52 6.83
N VAL A 106 12.85 -7.53 6.04
CA VAL A 106 14.12 -8.24 6.15
C VAL A 106 15.28 -7.43 5.56
N HIS A 107 15.11 -6.85 4.37
CA HIS A 107 16.21 -6.24 3.61
C HIS A 107 16.31 -4.73 3.82
N GLU A 108 15.18 -4.03 4.00
CA GLU A 108 15.13 -2.59 4.23
C GLU A 108 15.09 -2.22 5.73
N LEU A 109 14.98 -3.24 6.61
CA LEU A 109 14.90 -3.10 8.06
C LEU A 109 13.70 -2.27 8.54
N ILE A 110 12.62 -2.27 7.75
CA ILE A 110 11.34 -1.69 8.15
C ILE A 110 10.73 -2.59 9.24
N PRO A 111 10.40 -2.10 10.44
CA PRO A 111 9.81 -2.92 11.48
C PRO A 111 8.46 -3.50 11.07
N TRP A 112 8.13 -4.69 11.56
CA TRP A 112 6.74 -5.16 11.52
C TRP A 112 5.90 -4.27 12.43
N ARG A 113 4.65 -3.99 12.06
CA ARG A 113 3.72 -3.21 12.90
C ARG A 113 3.11 -4.07 14.00
N THR A 114 3.97 -4.68 14.81
CA THR A 114 3.66 -5.48 16.01
C THR A 114 4.19 -4.75 17.24
N LEU A 115 3.80 -5.19 18.44
CA LEU A 115 4.26 -4.58 19.69
C LEU A 115 5.80 -4.57 19.81
N SER A 116 6.46 -5.62 19.32
CA SER A 116 7.92 -5.77 19.40
C SER A 116 8.68 -5.24 18.17
N GLY A 117 7.99 -4.78 17.13
CA GLY A 117 8.61 -4.42 15.85
C GLY A 117 9.09 -5.61 15.00
N ARG A 118 8.83 -6.85 15.45
CA ARG A 118 9.32 -8.11 14.85
C ARG A 118 8.18 -9.10 14.64
N GLN A 119 8.46 -10.22 13.98
CA GLN A 119 7.51 -11.34 13.91
C GLN A 119 7.22 -11.82 15.34
N GLN A 120 5.96 -11.66 15.79
CA GLN A 120 5.58 -11.84 17.18
C GLN A 120 5.06 -13.26 17.43
N LEU A 121 5.93 -14.11 17.97
CA LEU A 121 5.59 -15.49 18.34
C LEU A 121 4.76 -15.58 19.63
N TYR A 122 4.85 -14.57 20.50
CA TYR A 122 4.15 -14.52 21.78
C TYR A 122 3.08 -13.42 21.78
N GLN A 123 1.82 -13.80 21.93
CA GLN A 123 0.67 -12.91 21.98
C GLN A 123 0.31 -12.65 23.46
N ASP A 124 0.73 -11.51 23.99
CA ASP A 124 0.67 -11.21 25.42
C ASP A 124 -0.60 -10.49 25.87
N HIS A 125 -1.51 -10.18 24.93
CA HIS A 125 -2.81 -9.60 25.25
C HIS A 125 -3.55 -10.49 26.27
N GLN A 126 -4.25 -9.87 27.23
CA GLN A 126 -4.90 -10.59 28.33
C GLN A 126 -5.76 -11.75 27.85
N TRP A 127 -6.60 -11.52 26.84
CA TRP A 127 -7.43 -12.59 26.26
C TRP A 127 -6.60 -13.70 25.63
N MET A 128 -5.52 -13.38 24.92
CA MET A 128 -4.67 -14.40 24.30
C MET A 128 -4.03 -15.31 25.35
N ARG A 129 -3.66 -14.77 26.51
CA ARG A 129 -3.16 -15.57 27.63
C ARG A 129 -4.26 -16.40 28.28
N ASP A 130 -5.40 -15.78 28.60
CA ASP A 130 -6.50 -16.42 29.33
C ASP A 130 -7.17 -17.55 28.51
N PHE A 131 -7.23 -17.41 27.19
CA PHE A 131 -7.72 -18.45 26.27
C PHE A 131 -6.65 -19.47 25.84
N GLY A 132 -5.42 -19.36 26.35
CA GLY A 132 -4.34 -20.30 26.04
C GLY A 132 -3.74 -20.17 24.63
N GLU A 133 -3.97 -19.03 23.96
CA GLU A 133 -3.47 -18.72 22.61
C GLU A 133 -2.22 -17.81 22.62
N SER A 134 -1.57 -17.63 23.79
CA SER A 134 -0.38 -16.77 23.89
C SER A 134 0.82 -17.31 23.10
N CYS A 135 0.87 -18.62 22.87
CA CYS A 135 1.82 -19.31 22.01
C CYS A 135 1.05 -20.23 21.07
N TRP A 136 1.72 -20.69 20.01
CA TRP A 136 1.17 -21.76 19.18
C TRP A 136 0.95 -23.03 20.02
N CYS A 137 -0.27 -23.56 19.98
CA CYS A 137 -0.68 -24.80 20.65
C CYS A 137 -1.61 -25.60 19.73
N ILE A 138 -1.67 -26.92 19.93
CA ILE A 138 -2.61 -27.79 19.21
C ILE A 138 -3.98 -27.71 19.89
N ALA A 139 -4.91 -26.96 19.29
CA ALA A 139 -6.29 -26.91 19.76
C ALA A 139 -7.06 -28.15 19.28
N HIS A 140 -7.47 -29.00 20.23
CA HIS A 140 -8.38 -30.11 19.92
C HIS A 140 -9.82 -29.57 19.85
N ARG A 141 -10.56 -29.91 18.80
CA ARG A 141 -11.99 -29.60 18.73
C ARG A 141 -12.70 -30.40 19.83
N SER A 142 -13.17 -29.73 20.87
CA SER A 142 -14.13 -30.32 21.79
C SER A 142 -15.41 -30.60 21.00
N THR A 143 -15.73 -31.88 20.78
CA THR A 143 -17.08 -32.30 20.40
C THR A 143 -18.04 -31.72 21.43
N PRO A 144 -19.11 -31.01 21.04
CA PRO A 144 -20.08 -30.55 22.02
C PRO A 144 -20.65 -31.80 22.70
N ALA A 145 -20.56 -31.84 24.03
CA ALA A 145 -21.20 -32.88 24.82
C ALA A 145 -22.70 -32.87 24.50
N ARG A 146 -23.22 -34.02 24.07
CA ARG A 146 -24.66 -34.25 23.91
C ARG A 146 -25.36 -34.29 25.26
#